data_AF-A0A6J5ELS4-F1
#
_entry.id   AF-A0A6J5ELS4-F1
#
_cell.length_a   1.000
_cell.length_b   1.000
_cell.length_c   1.000
_cell.angle_alpha   90.00
_cell.angle_beta   90.00
_cell.angle_gamma   90.00
#
_symmetry.space_group_name_H-M   'P 1'
#
loop_
_entity.id
_entity.type
_entity.pdbx_description
1 polymer ?
#
loop_
_entity_poly.entity_id
_entity_poly.type
_entity_poly.pdbx_seq_one_letter_code
_entity_poly.pdbx_strand_id
1 'polypeptide(L)'
;MNVSDLTGLALDYWVARSLHDFVREIHFTDSGRTVSIRGNDRGRQWDGRFTPSTSWETASAVLDRARRVDVRERLRNGAVRCSVEFDGGRGQAVQAHGESLRIALLRAFVASRFGDAVDDVLRQSQALFGARAEPVGEQSAMNAIEDLPMPDAQIGDIKSAPR
;
A
#
# COMPACT_ATOMS: atom_id res chain seq x y z
N MET A 1 -15.38 5.44 -7.92
CA MET A 1 -15.89 5.45 -6.53
C MET A 1 -15.60 6.78 -5.86
N ASN A 2 -16.53 7.34 -5.07
CA ASN A 2 -16.26 8.54 -4.28
C ASN A 2 -15.38 8.21 -3.07
N VAL A 3 -14.43 9.08 -2.75
CA VAL A 3 -13.53 8.91 -1.60
C VAL A 3 -14.29 8.95 -0.27
N SER A 4 -15.36 9.75 -0.19
CA SER A 4 -16.25 9.83 0.98
C SER A 4 -16.89 8.49 1.34
N ASP A 5 -17.02 7.59 0.38
CA ASP A 5 -17.76 6.34 0.51
C ASP A 5 -16.81 5.13 0.68
N LEU A 6 -15.50 5.35 0.58
CA LEU A 6 -14.51 4.29 0.75
C LEU A 6 -14.56 3.69 2.15
N THR A 7 -14.58 2.36 2.23
CA THR A 7 -14.58 1.60 3.47
C THR A 7 -13.82 0.28 3.33
N GLY A 8 -13.42 -0.31 4.45
CA GLY A 8 -12.72 -1.59 4.52
C GLY A 8 -11.56 -1.71 3.52
N LEU A 9 -11.56 -2.81 2.76
CA LEU A 9 -10.51 -3.12 1.78
C LEU A 9 -10.27 -1.99 0.76
N ALA A 10 -11.33 -1.35 0.27
CA ALA A 10 -11.18 -0.29 -0.73
C ALA A 10 -10.47 0.93 -0.14
N LEU A 11 -10.79 1.30 1.10
CA LEU A 11 -10.09 2.35 1.80
C LEU A 11 -8.63 1.96 2.07
N ASP A 12 -8.37 0.75 2.55
CA ASP A 12 -7.00 0.27 2.83
C ASP A 12 -6.12 0.28 1.57
N TYR A 13 -6.67 -0.18 0.44
CA TYR A 13 -5.99 -0.17 -0.86
C TYR A 13 -5.64 1.24 -1.31
N TRP A 14 -6.59 2.18 -1.29
CA TRP A 14 -6.36 3.53 -1.74
C TRP A 14 -5.44 4.32 -0.82
N VAL A 15 -5.42 4.01 0.48
CA VAL A 15 -4.41 4.53 1.41
C VAL A 15 -3.02 4.02 1.03
N ALA A 16 -2.86 2.72 0.77
CA ALA A 16 -1.57 2.16 0.32
C ALA A 16 -1.10 2.81 -1.00
N ARG A 17 -2.00 3.00 -1.97
CA ARG A 17 -1.71 3.72 -3.22
C ARG A 17 -1.31 5.18 -3.02
N SER A 18 -1.76 5.81 -1.94
CA SER A 18 -1.44 7.20 -1.61
C SER A 18 -0.04 7.35 -1.01
N LEU A 19 0.50 6.29 -0.40
CA LEU A 19 1.80 6.25 0.31
C LEU A 19 2.98 5.95 -0.64
N HIS A 20 3.11 6.68 -1.73
CA HIS A 20 4.12 6.44 -2.77
C HIS A 20 5.58 6.65 -2.34
N ASP A 21 5.81 7.40 -1.26
CA ASP A 21 7.11 7.58 -0.64
C ASP A 21 7.57 6.33 0.13
N PHE A 22 6.61 5.55 0.60
CA PHE A 22 6.81 4.41 1.49
C PHE A 22 6.57 3.06 0.78
N VAL A 23 5.39 2.90 0.18
CA VAL A 23 4.92 1.65 -0.43
C VAL A 23 5.58 1.46 -1.80
N ARG A 24 6.17 0.28 -1.98
CA ARG A 24 6.81 -0.16 -3.23
C ARG A 24 6.01 -1.24 -3.92
N GLU A 25 5.41 -2.14 -3.15
CA GLU A 25 4.54 -3.18 -3.69
C GLU A 25 3.25 -3.26 -2.87
N ILE A 26 2.16 -3.56 -3.56
CA ILE A 26 0.85 -3.89 -2.99
C ILE A 26 0.53 -5.31 -3.43
N HIS A 27 0.16 -6.15 -2.47
CA HIS A 27 -0.34 -7.49 -2.68
C HIS A 27 -1.71 -7.64 -2.04
N PHE A 28 -2.45 -8.64 -2.50
CA PHE A 28 -3.70 -9.03 -1.86
C PHE A 28 -3.56 -10.43 -1.27
N THR A 29 -3.87 -10.55 0.01
CA THR A 29 -3.85 -11.80 0.76
C THR A 29 -5.26 -12.18 1.20
N ASP A 30 -5.41 -13.35 1.82
CA ASP A 30 -6.69 -13.86 2.31
C ASP A 30 -7.77 -13.86 1.21
N SER A 31 -7.46 -14.50 0.08
CA SER A 31 -8.33 -14.60 -1.10
C SER A 31 -8.78 -13.23 -1.66
N GLY A 32 -7.91 -12.21 -1.58
CA GLY A 32 -8.22 -10.89 -2.09
C GLY A 32 -8.90 -9.95 -1.10
N ARG A 33 -9.07 -10.36 0.17
CA ARG A 33 -9.82 -9.59 1.19
C ARG A 33 -8.95 -8.69 2.06
N THR A 34 -7.63 -8.85 2.01
CA THR A 34 -6.70 -8.06 2.81
C THR A 34 -5.60 -7.49 1.94
N VAL A 35 -5.26 -6.22 2.17
CA VAL A 35 -4.06 -5.60 1.56
C VAL A 35 -2.83 -5.99 2.38
N SER A 36 -1.77 -6.39 1.69
CA SER A 36 -0.42 -6.45 2.23
C SER A 36 0.49 -5.55 1.41
N ILE A 37 1.47 -4.91 2.04
CA ILE A 37 2.40 -4.03 1.35
C ILE A 37 3.84 -4.45 1.62
N ARG A 38 4.72 -4.08 0.69
CA ARG A 38 6.16 -4.02 0.91
C ARG A 38 6.66 -2.61 0.67
N GLY A 39 7.54 -2.14 1.55
CA GLY A 39 8.03 -0.77 1.48
C GLY A 39 9.09 -0.44 2.51
N ASN A 40 9.51 0.81 2.50
CA ASN A 40 10.43 1.36 3.48
C ASN A 40 9.94 2.74 3.93
N ASP A 41 9.56 2.87 5.20
CA ASP A 41 9.15 4.14 5.78
C ASP A 41 10.30 4.72 6.61
N ARG A 42 10.97 5.76 6.08
CA ARG A 42 12.04 6.48 6.78
C ARG A 42 13.12 5.55 7.37
N GLY A 43 13.53 4.53 6.61
CA GLY A 43 14.54 3.53 7.00
C GLY A 43 13.97 2.27 7.65
N ARG A 44 12.69 2.24 8.01
CA ARG A 44 12.02 1.06 8.58
C ARG A 44 11.36 0.25 7.48
N GLN A 45 11.77 -1.01 7.34
CA GLN A 45 11.12 -1.92 6.40
C GLN A 45 9.71 -2.25 6.86
N TRP A 46 8.80 -2.38 5.90
CA TRP A 46 7.48 -2.96 6.09
C TRP A 46 7.32 -4.11 5.10
N ASP A 47 6.96 -5.29 5.60
CA ASP A 47 6.51 -6.42 4.79
C ASP A 47 5.39 -7.12 5.55
N GLY A 48 4.16 -6.97 5.07
CA GLY A 48 3.01 -7.62 5.70
C GLY A 48 1.70 -6.89 5.54
N ARG A 49 0.73 -7.29 6.37
CA ARG A 49 -0.65 -6.80 6.34
C ARG A 49 -0.70 -5.28 6.55
N PHE A 50 -1.58 -4.64 5.80
CA PHE A 50 -1.84 -3.21 5.87
C PHE A 50 -3.34 -2.95 5.97
N THR A 51 -3.84 -2.77 7.18
CA THR A 51 -5.27 -2.57 7.47
C THR A 51 -5.51 -1.30 8.28
N PRO A 52 -5.19 -0.10 7.74
CA PRO A 52 -5.35 1.16 8.46
C PRO A 52 -6.81 1.49 8.80
N SER A 53 -7.80 1.02 8.04
CA SER A 53 -9.21 1.24 8.35
C SER A 53 -9.66 0.62 9.67
N THR A 54 -9.01 -0.47 10.10
CA THR A 54 -9.32 -1.21 11.33
C THR A 54 -8.26 -1.09 12.43
N SER A 55 -7.01 -0.77 12.08
CA SER A 55 -5.89 -0.66 13.03
C SER A 55 -5.27 0.74 13.07
N TRP A 56 -5.14 1.29 14.28
CA TRP A 56 -4.39 2.55 14.49
C TRP A 56 -2.88 2.39 14.33
N GLU A 57 -2.33 1.21 14.63
CA GLU A 57 -0.91 0.92 14.43
C GLU A 57 -0.52 1.05 12.95
N THR A 58 -1.42 0.68 12.05
CA THR A 58 -1.21 0.88 10.61
C THR A 58 -1.57 2.29 10.16
N ALA A 59 -2.64 2.87 10.71
CA ALA A 59 -3.07 4.22 10.34
C ALA A 59 -2.10 5.34 10.79
N SER A 60 -1.24 5.07 11.78
CA SER A 60 -0.22 6.03 12.23
C SER A 60 0.74 6.43 11.11
N ALA A 61 1.01 5.55 10.14
CA ALA A 61 1.82 5.89 8.97
C ALA A 61 1.24 7.08 8.17
N VAL A 62 -0.09 7.24 8.17
CA VAL A 62 -0.76 8.40 7.58
C VAL A 62 -0.70 9.62 8.50
N LEU A 63 -0.89 9.40 9.80
CA LEU A 63 -0.83 10.47 10.81
C LEU A 63 0.55 11.13 10.88
N ASP A 64 1.62 10.35 10.76
CA ASP A 64 3.02 10.80 10.78
C ASP A 64 3.42 11.68 9.58
N ARG A 65 2.50 11.81 8.60
CA ARG A 65 2.61 12.66 7.42
C ARG A 65 1.68 13.89 7.50
N ALA A 66 0.89 14.02 8.56
CA ALA A 66 0.03 15.16 8.79
C ALA A 66 0.83 16.29 9.47
N ARG A 67 0.81 17.47 8.88
CA ARG A 67 1.36 18.70 9.47
C ARG A 67 0.43 19.30 10.50
N ARG A 68 -0.87 19.25 10.20
CA ARG A 68 -1.93 19.84 11.02
C ARG A 68 -3.20 19.02 10.87
N VAL A 69 -3.84 18.74 11.99
CA VAL A 69 -5.12 18.02 12.06
C VAL A 69 -6.08 18.84 12.92
N ASP A 70 -7.13 19.37 12.31
CA ASP A 70 -8.25 20.00 13.02
C ASP A 70 -9.44 19.04 13.02
N VAL A 71 -9.92 18.66 14.21
CA VAL A 71 -11.02 17.71 14.38
C VAL A 71 -12.28 18.44 14.85
N ARG A 72 -13.41 18.13 14.23
CA ARG A 72 -14.74 18.58 14.64
C ARG A 72 -15.69 17.41 14.71
N GLU A 73 -16.15 17.09 15.91
CA GLU A 73 -17.14 16.05 16.11
C GLU A 73 -18.55 16.58 15.84
N ARG A 74 -19.35 15.81 15.09
CA ARG A 74 -20.80 16.04 14.99
C ARG A 74 -21.51 15.12 15.97
N LEU A 75 -21.87 15.69 17.12
CA LEU A 75 -22.56 15.00 18.22
C LEU A 75 -23.89 14.33 17.83
N ARG A 76 -24.56 14.74 16.74
CA ARG A 76 -25.91 14.25 16.39
C ARG A 76 -25.94 12.89 15.69
N ASN A 77 -24.88 12.50 14.98
CA ASN A 77 -24.83 11.24 14.24
C ASN A 77 -23.54 10.45 14.50
N GLY A 78 -22.71 10.90 15.43
CA GLY A 78 -21.42 10.27 15.75
C GLY A 78 -20.37 10.41 14.64
N ALA A 79 -20.66 11.15 13.56
CA ALA A 79 -19.70 11.32 12.48
C ALA A 79 -18.62 12.34 12.88
N VAL A 80 -17.36 11.96 12.64
CA VAL A 80 -16.21 12.83 12.83
C VAL A 80 -15.91 13.53 11.51
N ARG A 81 -15.75 14.84 11.55
CA ARG A 81 -15.17 15.63 10.45
C ARG A 81 -13.75 16.01 10.83
N CYS A 82 -12.81 15.84 9.92
CA CYS A 82 -11.45 16.36 10.09
C CYS A 82 -11.08 17.25 8.91
N SER A 83 -10.20 18.20 9.16
CA SER A 83 -9.49 19.01 8.18
C SER A 83 -8.01 18.77 8.38
N VAL A 84 -7.31 18.29 7.36
CA VAL A 84 -5.93 17.82 7.50
C VAL A 84 -5.04 18.40 6.42
N GLU A 85 -3.89 18.91 6.82
CA GLU A 85 -2.80 19.30 5.93
C GLU A 85 -1.72 18.23 5.96
N PHE A 86 -1.35 17.69 4.79
CA PHE A 86 -0.35 16.63 4.66
C PHE A 86 0.94 17.12 3.98
N ASP A 87 2.06 16.54 4.39
CA ASP A 87 3.35 16.71 3.73
C ASP A 87 3.29 16.30 2.25
N GLY A 88 3.84 17.15 1.37
CA GLY A 88 3.86 16.89 -0.07
C GLY A 88 2.49 16.87 -0.75
N GLY A 89 1.41 17.24 -0.05
CA GLY A 89 0.08 17.45 -0.65
C GLY A 89 0.01 18.74 -1.47
N ARG A 90 -1.18 19.09 -1.98
CA ARG A 90 -1.40 20.32 -2.78
C ARG A 90 -1.29 21.64 -1.99
N GLY A 91 -0.75 21.62 -0.77
CA GLY A 91 -0.57 22.79 0.10
C GLY A 91 -1.87 23.35 0.71
N GLN A 92 -2.98 22.63 0.59
CA GLN A 92 -4.28 23.03 1.12
C GLN A 92 -4.81 21.97 2.09
N ALA A 93 -5.50 22.42 3.15
CA ALA A 93 -6.18 21.53 4.06
C ALA A 93 -7.33 20.79 3.35
N VAL A 94 -7.37 19.46 3.49
CA VAL A 94 -8.40 18.62 2.92
C VAL A 94 -9.38 18.22 4.00
N GLN A 95 -10.67 18.40 3.74
CA GLN A 95 -11.73 18.02 4.66
C GLN A 95 -12.29 16.65 4.29
N ALA A 96 -12.50 15.81 5.29
CA ALA A 96 -13.22 14.55 5.13
C ALA A 96 -14.04 14.21 6.37
N HIS A 97 -14.95 13.27 6.19
CA HIS A 97 -15.79 12.75 7.27
C HIS A 97 -15.75 11.23 7.32
N GLY A 98 -16.00 10.69 8.51
CA GLY A 98 -16.06 9.26 8.74
C GLY A 98 -16.78 8.92 10.03
N GLU A 99 -17.02 7.64 10.22
CA GLU A 99 -17.63 7.05 11.41
C GLU A 99 -16.69 7.13 12.63
N SER A 100 -15.40 7.42 12.38
CA SER A 100 -14.39 7.71 13.39
C SER A 100 -13.35 8.68 12.84
N LEU A 101 -12.53 9.26 13.72
CA LEU A 101 -11.38 10.07 13.30
C LEU A 101 -10.45 9.31 12.36
N ARG A 102 -10.23 8.01 12.60
CA ARG A 102 -9.38 7.17 11.75
C ARG A 102 -9.90 7.15 10.32
N ILE A 103 -11.19 6.84 10.13
CA ILE A 103 -11.77 6.78 8.79
C ILE A 103 -11.76 8.16 8.12
N ALA A 104 -12.09 9.22 8.86
CA ALA A 104 -12.03 10.58 8.33
C ALA A 104 -10.60 10.95 7.88
N LEU A 105 -9.58 10.66 8.69
CA LEU A 105 -8.18 10.91 8.37
C LEU A 105 -7.73 10.16 7.10
N LEU A 106 -8.06 8.87 6.99
CA LEU A 106 -7.68 8.06 5.84
C LEU A 106 -8.34 8.55 4.55
N ARG A 107 -9.64 8.90 4.61
CA ARG A 107 -10.35 9.49 3.46
C ARG A 107 -9.77 10.85 3.08
N ALA A 108 -9.43 11.72 4.04
CA ALA A 108 -8.76 12.99 3.77
C ALA A 108 -7.40 12.77 3.08
N PHE A 109 -6.65 11.74 3.51
CA PHE A 109 -5.36 11.42 2.93
C PHE A 109 -5.47 10.97 1.47
N VAL A 110 -6.40 10.07 1.16
CA VAL A 110 -6.69 9.64 -0.22
C VAL A 110 -7.11 10.85 -1.06
N ALA A 111 -8.03 11.68 -0.56
CA ALA A 111 -8.50 12.86 -1.26
C ALA A 111 -7.38 13.88 -1.55
N SER A 112 -6.40 14.01 -0.64
CA SER A 112 -5.25 14.89 -0.85
C SER A 112 -4.38 14.50 -2.05
N ARG A 113 -4.43 13.23 -2.48
CA ARG A 113 -3.62 12.68 -3.59
C ARG A 113 -4.42 12.53 -4.87
N PHE A 114 -5.64 12.01 -4.76
CA PHE A 114 -6.45 11.62 -5.91
C PHE A 114 -7.66 12.52 -6.16
N GLY A 115 -7.99 13.43 -5.23
CA GLY A 115 -9.22 14.22 -5.28
C GLY A 115 -10.43 13.43 -4.76
N ASP A 116 -11.63 13.83 -5.15
CA ASP A 116 -12.86 13.31 -4.54
C ASP A 116 -13.31 11.94 -5.08
N ALA A 117 -12.71 11.47 -6.17
CA ALA A 117 -13.05 10.21 -6.82
C ALA A 117 -11.80 9.40 -7.19
N VAL A 118 -11.93 8.09 -7.10
CA VAL A 118 -10.90 7.10 -7.44
C VAL A 118 -11.50 5.97 -8.25
N ASP A 119 -10.67 5.24 -8.99
CA ASP A 119 -11.10 4.05 -9.76
C ASP A 119 -11.44 2.86 -8.85
N ASP A 120 -11.91 1.78 -9.44
CA ASP A 120 -12.15 0.52 -8.74
C ASP A 120 -10.84 -0.12 -8.23
N VAL A 121 -10.97 -0.93 -7.19
CA VAL A 121 -9.82 -1.66 -6.63
C VAL A 121 -9.32 -2.69 -7.63
N LEU A 122 -8.10 -2.51 -8.12
CA LEU A 122 -7.41 -3.52 -8.92
C LEU A 122 -6.87 -4.62 -8.00
N ARG A 123 -7.57 -5.77 -7.94
CA ARG A 123 -7.24 -6.91 -7.07
C ARG A 123 -6.11 -7.80 -7.63
N GLN A 124 -5.02 -7.17 -8.03
CA GLN A 124 -3.81 -7.82 -8.52
C GLN A 124 -2.58 -7.22 -7.84
N SER A 125 -1.50 -8.00 -7.74
CA SER A 125 -0.23 -7.51 -7.21
C SER A 125 0.29 -6.35 -8.07
N GLN A 126 0.79 -5.30 -7.42
CA GLN A 126 1.18 -4.04 -8.06
C GLN A 126 2.52 -3.54 -7.53
N ALA A 127 3.41 -3.11 -8.42
CA ALA A 127 4.57 -2.30 -8.08
C ALA A 127 4.19 -0.82 -8.20
N LEU A 128 4.67 0.02 -7.28
CA LEU A 128 4.41 1.44 -7.23
C LEU A 128 5.64 2.24 -7.64
N PHE A 129 5.49 3.08 -8.65
CA PHE A 129 6.49 4.03 -9.12
C PHE A 129 5.95 5.45 -8.96
N GLY A 130 6.13 5.99 -7.75
CA GLY A 130 5.48 7.24 -7.37
C GLY A 130 3.95 7.05 -7.37
N ALA A 131 3.24 7.94 -8.07
CA ALA A 131 1.78 7.83 -8.20
C ALA A 131 1.33 6.71 -9.17
N ARG A 132 2.23 6.13 -9.98
CA ARG A 132 1.87 5.06 -10.94
C ARG A 132 1.89 3.69 -10.28
N ALA A 133 0.97 2.82 -10.70
CA ALA A 133 0.94 1.42 -10.32
C ALA A 133 1.03 0.56 -11.59
N GLU A 134 1.91 -0.44 -11.56
CA GLU A 134 2.08 -1.40 -12.64
C GLU A 134 1.83 -2.81 -12.09
N PRO A 135 1.14 -3.69 -12.82
CA PRO A 135 0.92 -5.05 -12.38
C PRO A 135 2.26 -5.78 -12.24
N VAL A 136 2.47 -6.46 -11.11
CA VAL A 136 3.57 -7.42 -10.98
C VAL A 136 3.11 -8.70 -11.66
N GLY A 137 3.48 -8.85 -12.94
CA GLY A 137 3.29 -10.12 -13.64
C GLY A 137 4.25 -11.19 -13.11
N GLU A 138 3.92 -12.47 -13.31
CA GLU A 138 4.81 -13.62 -13.04
C GLU A 138 6.14 -13.57 -13.82
N GLN A 139 6.33 -12.60 -14.72
CA GLN A 139 7.56 -12.42 -15.50
C GLN A 139 8.78 -11.97 -14.68
N SER A 140 8.61 -11.47 -13.45
CA SER A 140 9.78 -11.08 -12.64
C SER A 140 10.54 -12.28 -12.04
N ALA A 141 9.98 -13.49 -12.05
CA ALA A 141 10.68 -14.70 -11.63
C ALA A 141 11.52 -15.36 -12.74
N MET A 142 11.30 -15.03 -14.02
CA MET A 142 12.05 -15.62 -15.13
C MET A 142 13.34 -14.84 -15.47
N ASN A 143 13.45 -13.56 -15.09
CA ASN A 143 14.67 -12.76 -15.36
C ASN A 143 15.74 -12.90 -14.26
N ALA A 144 15.49 -13.69 -13.20
CA ALA A 144 16.47 -14.01 -12.16
C ALA A 144 17.20 -15.35 -12.39
N ILE A 145 16.88 -16.07 -13.47
CA ILE A 145 17.52 -17.33 -13.86
C ILE A 145 18.28 -17.10 -15.18
N GLU A 146 19.16 -16.09 -15.21
CA GLU A 146 20.10 -15.91 -16.33
C GLU A 146 21.56 -15.76 -15.85
N ASP A 147 21.86 -16.29 -14.67
CA ASP A 147 23.24 -16.48 -14.22
C ASP A 147 23.40 -17.78 -13.41
N LEU A 148 23.05 -18.91 -14.05
CA LEU A 148 23.52 -20.21 -13.60
C LEU A 148 24.88 -20.46 -14.29
N PRO A 149 26.00 -20.53 -13.55
CA PRO A 149 27.25 -20.97 -14.14
C PRO A 149 27.07 -22.41 -14.64
N MET A 150 27.28 -22.61 -15.94
CA MET A 150 27.31 -23.93 -16.56
C MET A 150 28.33 -24.80 -15.82
N PRO A 151 27.95 -25.94 -15.22
CA PRO A 151 28.93 -26.90 -14.77
C PRO A 151 29.55 -27.53 -16.02
N ASP A 152 30.84 -27.31 -16.23
CA ASP A 152 31.64 -28.00 -17.24
C ASP A 152 31.54 -29.50 -16.98
N ALA A 153 30.73 -30.19 -17.78
CA ALA A 153 30.49 -31.61 -17.66
C ALA A 153 31.69 -32.38 -18.23
N GLN A 154 32.77 -32.48 -17.45
CA GLN A 154 33.80 -33.49 -17.69
C GLN A 154 33.52 -34.71 -16.81
N ILE A 155 32.61 -35.55 -17.29
CA ILE A 155 32.38 -36.88 -16.73
C ILE A 155 33.64 -37.71 -17.02
N GLY A 156 34.47 -37.93 -15.99
CA GLY A 156 35.61 -38.83 -16.07
C GLY A 156 35.13 -40.28 -16.21
N ASP A 157 35.66 -40.97 -17.22
CA ASP A 157 35.48 -42.41 -17.45
C ASP A 157 35.95 -43.23 -16.23
N ILE A 158 35.01 -43.74 -15.44
CA ILE A 158 35.32 -44.75 -14.43
C ILE A 158 35.39 -46.11 -15.11
N LYS A 159 36.58 -46.50 -15.58
CA LYS A 159 36.86 -47.89 -15.95
C LYS A 159 37.17 -48.70 -14.69
N SER A 160 36.17 -49.37 -14.13
CA SER A 160 36.36 -50.45 -13.18
C SER A 160 36.93 -51.67 -13.91
N ALA A 161 38.11 -52.15 -13.52
CA ALA A 161 38.61 -53.47 -13.90
C ALA A 161 38.41 -54.45 -12.72
N PRO A 162 37.91 -55.68 -12.95
CA PRO A 162 37.68 -56.63 -11.89
C PRO A 162 38.97 -57.38 -11.54
N ARG A 163 39.21 -57.58 -10.24
CA ARG A 163 39.77 -58.81 -9.66
C ARG A 163 39.65 -58.80 -8.15
#